data_AF-A0A2G6EQU6-F1
#
_entry.id   AF-A0A2G6EQU6-F1
#
_cell.length_a   1.000
_cell.length_b   1.000
_cell.length_c   1.000
_cell.angle_alpha   90.00
_cell.angle_beta   90.00
_cell.angle_gamma   90.00
#
_symmetry.space_group_name_H-M   'P 1'
#
loop_
_entity.id
_entity.type
_entity.pdbx_description
1 polymer ?
#
loop_
_entity_poly.entity_id
_entity_poly.type
_entity_poly.pdbx_seq_one_letter_code
_entity_poly.pdbx_strand_id
1 'polypeptide(L)'
;LSLTIGLRELAARELLSGTARIMDALMVLFKLYFGVAFGMALSGLFWTADPHTAVAMDMPLWVNYAVVLVLSASLLVIFKVRPEDTSWALLAGLVAYLGADLGNYYFNTDMGGLVGALIVGLYANSYARIKNRPSSIALLPGVVLLVPGSKIFIGMEGVISGHEILTNAATGSQVFLSFMAIIAGLIFANVLIPPKHGA
;
A
#
# COMPACT_ATOMS: atom_id res chain seq x y z
N LEU A 1 3.14 -6.99 -0.48
CA LEU A 1 2.22 -7.56 0.53
C LEU A 1 2.95 -8.36 1.63
N SER A 2 4.02 -9.11 1.31
CA SER A 2 4.78 -9.91 2.30
C SER A 2 5.19 -9.11 3.56
N LEU A 3 5.69 -7.88 3.39
CA LEU A 3 6.07 -7.01 4.51
C LEU A 3 4.88 -6.64 5.41
N THR A 4 3.75 -6.19 4.84
CA THR A 4 2.54 -5.84 5.60
C THR A 4 2.02 -7.03 6.41
N ILE A 5 2.03 -8.22 5.80
CA ILE A 5 1.60 -9.46 6.47
C ILE A 5 2.59 -9.85 7.56
N GLY A 6 3.90 -9.79 7.30
CA GLY A 6 4.93 -10.10 8.28
C GLY A 6 4.87 -9.18 9.51
N LEU A 7 4.67 -7.88 9.32
CA LEU A 7 4.48 -6.92 10.42
C LEU A 7 3.19 -7.19 11.21
N ARG A 8 2.10 -7.57 10.53
CA ARG A 8 0.86 -7.97 11.19
C ARG A 8 1.06 -9.25 12.03
N GLU A 9 1.77 -10.24 11.50
CA GLU A 9 2.09 -11.48 12.21
C GLU A 9 2.99 -11.21 13.43
N LEU A 10 4.00 -10.34 13.31
CA LEU A 10 4.78 -9.88 14.46
C LEU A 10 3.91 -9.22 15.53
N ALA A 11 3.00 -8.33 15.14
CA ALA A 11 2.07 -7.67 16.07
C ALA A 11 1.14 -8.70 16.75
N ALA A 12 0.81 -9.80 16.07
CA ALA A 12 0.03 -10.92 16.60
C ALA A 12 0.87 -11.92 17.43
N ARG A 13 2.16 -11.64 17.67
CA ARG A 13 3.13 -12.51 18.38
C ARG A 13 3.52 -13.79 17.63
N GLU A 14 3.28 -13.85 16.32
CA GLU A 14 3.72 -14.93 15.42
C GLU A 14 5.14 -14.65 14.91
N LEU A 15 6.13 -14.75 15.81
CA LEU A 15 7.51 -14.30 15.55
C LEU A 15 8.21 -15.08 14.44
N LEU A 16 8.06 -16.40 14.39
CA LEU A 16 8.72 -17.26 13.39
C LEU A 16 8.25 -16.95 11.97
N SER A 17 6.92 -16.95 11.73
CA SER A 17 6.36 -16.62 10.42
C SER A 17 6.58 -15.14 10.06
N GLY A 18 6.36 -14.24 11.03
CA GLY A 18 6.50 -12.80 10.81
C GLY A 18 7.91 -12.40 10.40
N THR A 19 8.93 -12.89 11.10
CA THR A 19 10.34 -12.63 10.75
C THR A 19 10.71 -13.24 9.40
N ALA A 20 10.29 -14.47 9.10
CA ALA A 20 10.57 -15.11 7.80
C ALA A 20 10.00 -14.30 6.63
N ARG A 21 8.75 -13.83 6.72
CA ARG A 21 8.14 -12.96 5.69
C ARG A 21 8.84 -11.61 5.57
N ILE A 22 9.26 -11.02 6.69
CA ILE A 22 10.01 -9.76 6.68
C ILE A 22 11.35 -9.95 5.98
N MET A 23 12.07 -11.04 6.26
CA MET A 23 13.35 -11.33 5.60
C MET A 23 13.17 -11.57 4.10
N ASP A 24 12.12 -12.30 3.69
CA ASP A 24 11.78 -12.47 2.28
C ASP A 24 11.45 -11.12 1.60
N ALA A 25 10.65 -10.27 2.25
CA ALA A 25 10.34 -8.94 1.75
C ALA A 25 11.58 -8.04 1.62
N LEU A 26 12.49 -8.09 2.59
CA LEU A 26 13.79 -7.39 2.53
C LEU A 26 14.62 -7.88 1.34
N MET A 27 14.65 -9.19 1.08
CA MET A 27 15.38 -9.74 -0.06
C MET A 27 14.79 -9.29 -1.40
N VAL A 28 13.47 -9.16 -1.49
CA VAL A 28 12.80 -8.56 -2.65
C VAL A 28 13.17 -7.09 -2.80
N LEU A 29 13.22 -6.31 -1.72
CA LEU A 29 13.64 -4.91 -1.76
C LEU A 29 15.08 -4.77 -2.27
N PHE A 30 16.03 -5.58 -1.80
CA PHE A 30 17.39 -5.58 -2.33
C PHE A 30 17.46 -5.92 -3.81
N LYS A 31 16.70 -6.93 -4.27
CA LYS A 31 16.61 -7.25 -5.71
C LYS A 31 16.10 -6.07 -6.53
N LEU A 32 15.09 -5.35 -6.04
CA LEU A 32 14.57 -4.15 -6.69
C LEU A 32 15.61 -3.03 -6.73
N TYR A 33 16.30 -2.77 -5.62
CA TYR A 33 17.36 -1.76 -5.55
C TYR A 33 18.47 -2.04 -6.57
N PHE A 34 19.07 -3.24 -6.53
CA PHE A 34 20.12 -3.60 -7.47
C PHE A 34 19.61 -3.62 -8.91
N GLY A 35 18.37 -4.03 -9.15
CA GLY A 35 17.73 -3.98 -10.46
C GLY A 35 17.64 -2.55 -11.01
N VAL A 36 17.23 -1.59 -10.18
CA VAL A 36 17.17 -0.17 -10.55
C VAL A 36 18.58 0.40 -10.74
N ALA A 37 19.50 0.15 -9.80
CA ALA A 37 20.88 0.63 -9.91
C ALA A 37 21.58 0.10 -11.17
N PHE A 38 21.41 -1.19 -11.47
CA PHE A 38 21.93 -1.81 -12.69
C PHE A 38 21.25 -1.26 -13.94
N GLY A 39 19.92 -1.08 -13.91
CA GLY A 39 19.16 -0.48 -15.00
C GLY A 39 19.61 0.96 -15.30
N MET A 40 19.86 1.76 -14.27
CA MET A 40 20.40 3.12 -14.42
C MET A 40 21.82 3.09 -15.02
N ALA A 41 22.71 2.23 -14.52
CA ALA A 41 24.05 2.07 -15.06
C ALA A 41 24.05 1.65 -16.55
N LEU A 42 23.18 0.72 -16.92
CA LEU A 42 22.97 0.34 -18.32
C LEU A 42 22.40 1.47 -19.16
N SER A 43 21.42 2.21 -18.63
CA SER A 43 20.78 3.30 -19.36
C SER A 43 21.78 4.40 -19.74
N GLY A 44 22.75 4.71 -18.86
CA GLY A 44 23.79 5.69 -19.13
C GLY A 44 24.77 5.30 -20.25
N LEU A 45 24.80 4.03 -20.67
CA LEU A 45 25.60 3.58 -21.81
C LEU A 45 24.91 3.87 -23.15
N PHE A 46 23.57 3.93 -23.16
CA PHE A 46 22.76 4.03 -24.39
C PHE A 46 22.01 5.36 -24.50
N TRP A 47 21.71 6.03 -23.38
CA TRP A 47 20.98 7.28 -23.31
C TRP A 47 21.72 8.30 -22.42
N THR A 48 21.95 9.50 -22.95
CA THR A 48 22.54 10.65 -22.25
C THR A 48 21.47 11.62 -21.73
N ALA A 49 20.30 11.11 -21.38
CA ALA A 49 19.25 11.93 -20.79
C ALA A 49 19.49 12.06 -19.28
N ASP A 50 19.51 13.30 -18.77
CA ASP A 50 19.57 13.58 -17.34
C ASP A 50 18.22 13.21 -16.70
N PRO A 51 18.15 12.22 -15.78
CA PRO A 51 16.88 11.75 -15.22
C PRO A 51 16.19 12.78 -14.32
N HIS A 52 16.86 13.89 -13.96
CA HIS A 52 16.37 14.87 -12.99
C HIS A 52 15.53 16.01 -13.58
N THR A 53 15.18 15.99 -14.87
CA THR A 53 14.48 17.11 -15.52
C THR A 53 12.95 17.08 -15.42
N ALA A 54 12.36 16.14 -14.67
CA ALA A 54 10.92 16.09 -14.50
C ALA A 54 10.45 17.19 -13.52
N VAL A 55 10.04 18.33 -14.06
CA VAL A 55 9.32 19.36 -13.28
C VAL A 55 8.02 18.74 -12.78
N ALA A 56 7.80 18.78 -11.46
CA ALA A 56 6.52 18.41 -10.87
C ALA A 56 5.44 19.34 -11.42
N MET A 57 4.62 18.83 -12.35
CA MET A 57 3.44 19.54 -12.81
C MET A 57 2.33 19.35 -11.78
N ASP A 58 1.68 20.45 -11.38
CA ASP A 58 0.46 20.40 -10.59
C ASP A 58 -0.61 19.66 -11.37
N MET A 59 -0.84 18.41 -10.96
CA MET A 59 -1.81 17.54 -11.59
C MET A 59 -3.22 17.91 -11.11
N PRO A 60 -4.22 18.03 -12.00
CA PRO A 60 -5.60 18.28 -11.58
C PRO A 60 -6.10 17.19 -10.61
N LEU A 61 -6.93 17.59 -9.64
CA LEU A 61 -7.52 16.68 -8.64
C LEU A 61 -8.22 15.45 -9.23
N TRP A 62 -8.84 15.58 -10.41
CA TRP A 62 -9.53 14.46 -11.08
C TRP A 62 -8.56 13.34 -11.49
N VAL A 63 -7.28 13.66 -11.74
CA VAL A 63 -6.25 12.69 -12.12
C VAL A 63 -5.98 11.72 -10.98
N ASN A 64 -6.02 12.19 -9.72
CA ASN A 64 -5.83 11.32 -8.55
C ASN A 64 -6.91 10.22 -8.51
N TYR A 65 -8.18 10.59 -8.69
CA TYR A 65 -9.27 9.61 -8.72
C TYR A 65 -9.17 8.66 -9.92
N ALA A 66 -8.77 9.16 -11.09
CA ALA A 66 -8.57 8.33 -12.27
C ALA A 66 -7.43 7.31 -12.06
N VAL A 67 -6.29 7.74 -11.50
CA VAL A 67 -5.16 6.86 -11.18
C VAL A 67 -5.55 5.82 -10.14
N VAL A 68 -6.28 6.22 -9.09
CA VAL A 68 -6.80 5.29 -8.07
C VAL A 68 -7.70 4.24 -8.71
N LEU A 69 -8.59 4.62 -9.62
CA LEU A 69 -9.45 3.68 -10.33
C LEU A 69 -8.69 2.73 -11.25
N VAL A 70 -7.72 3.23 -12.02
CA VAL A 70 -6.88 2.42 -12.90
C VAL A 70 -6.02 1.43 -12.10
N LEU A 71 -5.42 1.89 -11.01
CA LEU A 71 -4.65 1.05 -10.09
C LEU A 71 -5.55 -0.02 -9.47
N SER A 72 -6.73 0.36 -8.99
CA SER A 72 -7.70 -0.57 -8.42
C SER A 72 -8.12 -1.62 -9.47
N ALA A 73 -8.47 -1.21 -10.68
CA ALA A 73 -8.82 -2.13 -11.77
C ALA A 73 -7.68 -3.12 -12.07
N SER A 74 -6.43 -2.65 -12.05
CA SER A 74 -5.25 -3.50 -12.25
C SER A 74 -5.11 -4.55 -11.14
N LEU A 75 -5.36 -4.17 -9.89
CA LEU A 75 -5.36 -5.10 -8.75
C LEU A 75 -6.45 -6.17 -8.87
N LEU A 76 -7.61 -5.83 -9.44
CA LEU A 76 -8.69 -6.81 -9.66
C LEU A 76 -8.26 -7.92 -10.63
N VAL A 77 -7.50 -7.57 -11.68
CA VAL A 77 -6.93 -8.53 -12.62
C VAL A 77 -5.89 -9.41 -11.92
N ILE A 78 -4.98 -8.81 -11.15
CA ILE A 78 -3.93 -9.54 -10.40
C ILE A 78 -4.55 -10.53 -9.41
N PHE A 79 -5.59 -10.11 -8.68
CA PHE A 79 -6.27 -10.95 -7.71
C PHE A 79 -7.33 -11.87 -8.29
N LYS A 80 -7.52 -11.87 -9.63
CA LYS A 80 -8.51 -12.69 -10.34
C LYS A 80 -9.90 -12.59 -9.70
N VAL A 81 -10.33 -11.35 -9.42
CA VAL A 81 -11.63 -11.09 -8.78
C VAL A 81 -12.76 -11.53 -9.71
N ARG A 82 -13.78 -12.18 -9.15
CA ARG A 82 -14.95 -12.63 -9.91
C ARG A 82 -15.72 -11.42 -10.46
N PRO A 83 -16.30 -11.50 -11.67
CA PRO A 83 -17.08 -10.41 -12.28
C PRO A 83 -18.20 -9.88 -11.39
N GLU A 84 -18.83 -10.77 -10.62
CA GLU A 84 -19.91 -10.45 -9.67
C GLU A 84 -19.47 -9.51 -8.53
N ASP A 85 -18.18 -9.55 -8.18
CA ASP A 85 -17.60 -8.84 -7.05
C ASP A 85 -16.71 -7.67 -7.50
N THR A 86 -16.52 -7.50 -8.81
CA THR A 86 -15.66 -6.47 -9.42
C THR A 86 -16.05 -5.07 -8.96
N SER A 87 -17.34 -4.71 -8.96
CA SER A 87 -17.77 -3.37 -8.53
C SER A 87 -17.41 -3.09 -7.08
N TRP A 88 -17.62 -4.07 -6.19
CA TRP A 88 -17.30 -3.94 -4.77
C TRP A 88 -15.79 -3.88 -4.52
N ALA A 89 -15.02 -4.70 -5.23
CA ALA A 89 -13.56 -4.70 -5.13
C ALA A 89 -12.95 -3.41 -5.70
N LEU A 90 -13.51 -2.86 -6.79
CA LEU A 90 -13.06 -1.61 -7.39
C LEU A 90 -13.34 -0.42 -6.46
N LEU A 91 -14.55 -0.37 -5.88
CA LEU A 91 -14.91 0.65 -4.89
C LEU A 91 -14.04 0.58 -3.64
N ALA A 92 -13.54 -0.59 -3.25
CA ALA A 92 -12.65 -0.73 -2.10
C ALA A 92 -11.40 0.17 -2.21
N GLY A 93 -10.82 0.30 -3.41
CA GLY A 93 -9.67 1.16 -3.64
C GLY A 93 -10.00 2.65 -3.51
N LEU A 94 -11.16 3.08 -4.01
CA LEU A 94 -11.66 4.45 -3.80
C LEU A 94 -11.93 4.73 -2.32
N VAL A 95 -12.58 3.79 -1.62
CA VAL A 95 -12.88 3.89 -0.19
C VAL A 95 -11.59 4.00 0.63
N ALA A 96 -10.57 3.21 0.29
CA ALA A 96 -9.25 3.30 0.91
C ALA A 96 -8.61 4.68 0.70
N TYR A 97 -8.57 5.16 -0.55
CA TYR A 97 -7.99 6.46 -0.88
C TYR A 97 -8.71 7.60 -0.16
N LEU A 98 -10.04 7.66 -0.25
CA LEU A 98 -10.85 8.69 0.41
C LEU A 98 -10.70 8.64 1.94
N GLY A 99 -10.67 7.44 2.51
CA GLY A 99 -10.46 7.28 3.95
C GLY A 99 -9.08 7.78 4.40
N ALA A 100 -8.04 7.52 3.60
CA ALA A 100 -6.71 8.03 3.89
C ALA A 100 -6.61 9.55 3.72
N ASP A 101 -7.24 10.10 2.68
CA ASP A 101 -7.29 11.54 2.41
C ASP A 101 -8.01 12.29 3.55
N LEU A 102 -9.17 11.79 3.98
CA LEU A 102 -9.88 12.32 5.14
C LEU A 102 -9.04 12.23 6.42
N GLY A 103 -8.35 11.12 6.65
CA GLY A 103 -7.47 10.96 7.80
C GLY A 103 -6.33 11.98 7.80
N ASN A 104 -5.71 12.23 6.64
CA ASN A 104 -4.66 13.23 6.51
C ASN A 104 -5.21 14.65 6.74
N TYR A 105 -6.39 14.97 6.21
CA TYR A 105 -7.02 16.28 6.36
C TYR A 105 -7.33 16.62 7.83
N TYR A 106 -7.89 15.67 8.59
CA TYR A 106 -8.28 15.94 9.98
C TYR A 106 -7.14 15.79 10.98
N PHE A 107 -6.19 14.88 10.75
CA PHE A 107 -5.17 14.54 11.74
C PHE A 107 -3.78 15.09 11.41
N ASN A 108 -3.53 15.68 10.23
CA ASN A 108 -2.28 16.35 9.78
C ASN A 108 -0.96 15.57 10.02
N THR A 109 -1.07 14.32 10.43
CA THR A 109 -0.02 13.41 10.89
C THR A 109 -0.27 12.11 10.13
N ASP A 110 0.74 11.26 9.92
CA ASP A 110 0.74 10.00 9.12
C ASP A 110 -0.36 8.95 9.45
N MET A 111 -1.39 9.32 10.19
CA MET A 111 -2.61 8.60 10.54
C MET A 111 -3.61 8.42 9.39
N GLY A 112 -3.40 9.00 8.20
CA GLY A 112 -4.22 8.68 7.02
C GLY A 112 -4.28 7.16 6.77
N GLY A 113 -3.15 6.46 6.96
CA GLY A 113 -3.10 5.01 6.87
C GLY A 113 -4.05 4.30 7.86
N LEU A 114 -4.22 4.84 9.08
CA LEU A 114 -5.12 4.29 10.10
C LEU A 114 -6.58 4.46 9.70
N VAL A 115 -6.98 5.68 9.31
CA VAL A 115 -8.38 5.98 8.95
C VAL A 115 -8.77 5.27 7.66
N GLY A 116 -7.90 5.27 6.64
CA GLY A 116 -8.10 4.51 5.41
C GLY A 116 -8.25 3.01 5.67
N ALA A 117 -7.38 2.44 6.51
CA ALA A 117 -7.42 1.02 6.86
C ALA A 117 -8.68 0.64 7.67
N LEU A 118 -9.10 1.52 8.58
CA LEU A 118 -10.34 1.36 9.33
C LEU A 118 -11.55 1.33 8.38
N ILE A 119 -11.70 2.35 7.55
CA ILE A 119 -12.86 2.50 6.66
C ILE A 119 -12.91 1.36 5.64
N VAL A 120 -11.78 0.99 5.03
CA VAL A 120 -11.76 -0.11 4.06
C VAL A 120 -12.00 -1.47 4.73
N GLY A 121 -11.54 -1.66 5.96
CA GLY A 121 -11.84 -2.85 6.76
C GLY A 121 -13.33 -2.97 7.08
N LEU A 122 -13.96 -1.88 7.52
CA LEU A 122 -15.41 -1.81 7.77
C LEU A 122 -16.21 -2.08 6.49
N TYR A 123 -15.80 -1.48 5.38
CA TYR A 123 -16.40 -1.69 4.06
C TYR A 123 -16.32 -3.16 3.64
N ALA A 124 -15.13 -3.77 3.70
CA ALA A 124 -14.92 -5.15 3.28
C ALA A 124 -15.65 -6.16 4.17
N ASN A 125 -15.71 -5.90 5.49
CA ASN A 125 -16.44 -6.75 6.43
C ASN A 125 -17.96 -6.61 6.26
N SER A 126 -18.45 -5.41 5.92
CA SER A 126 -19.86 -5.19 5.57
C SER A 126 -20.24 -5.89 4.27
N TYR A 127 -19.42 -5.73 3.22
CA TYR A 127 -19.55 -6.44 1.95
C TYR A 127 -19.66 -7.96 2.16
N ALA A 128 -18.79 -8.53 3.01
CA ALA A 128 -18.79 -9.96 3.30
C ALA A 128 -20.11 -10.46 3.91
N ARG A 129 -20.76 -9.62 4.74
CA ARG A 129 -22.07 -9.93 5.32
C ARG A 129 -23.20 -9.82 4.30
N ILE A 130 -23.18 -8.77 3.48
CA ILE A 130 -24.22 -8.51 2.47
C ILE A 130 -24.19 -9.57 1.37
N LYS A 131 -22.99 -9.92 0.87
CA LYS A 131 -22.83 -10.86 -0.25
C LYS A 131 -22.58 -12.31 0.16
N ASN A 132 -22.42 -12.59 1.45
CA ASN A 132 -22.03 -13.91 1.94
C ASN A 132 -20.76 -14.45 1.24
N ARG A 133 -19.80 -13.57 0.96
CA ARG A 133 -18.50 -13.89 0.38
C ARG A 133 -17.38 -13.54 1.35
N PRO A 134 -16.16 -14.09 1.21
CA PRO A 134 -15.02 -13.71 2.04
C PRO A 134 -14.71 -12.20 1.95
N SER A 135 -14.44 -11.55 3.08
CA SER A 135 -14.07 -10.12 3.11
C SER A 135 -12.76 -9.83 2.38
N SER A 136 -11.89 -10.83 2.22
CA SER A 136 -10.61 -10.72 1.52
C SER A 136 -10.75 -10.23 0.07
N ILE A 137 -11.88 -10.49 -0.59
CA ILE A 137 -12.13 -10.07 -1.99
C ILE A 137 -12.09 -8.54 -2.13
N ALA A 138 -12.73 -7.82 -1.20
CA ALA A 138 -12.73 -6.35 -1.18
C ALA A 138 -11.56 -5.78 -0.38
N LEU A 139 -11.13 -6.46 0.69
CA LEU A 139 -10.09 -5.97 1.59
C LEU A 139 -8.72 -5.93 0.92
N LEU A 140 -8.35 -6.96 0.14
CA LEU A 140 -7.01 -7.05 -0.45
C LEU A 140 -6.70 -5.90 -1.42
N PRO A 141 -7.54 -5.58 -2.44
CA PRO A 141 -7.29 -4.44 -3.32
C PRO A 141 -7.16 -3.11 -2.55
N GLY A 142 -8.07 -2.87 -1.60
CA GLY A 142 -8.10 -1.63 -0.84
C GLY A 142 -6.90 -1.44 0.09
N VAL A 143 -6.52 -2.48 0.85
CA VAL A 143 -5.34 -2.42 1.73
C VAL A 143 -4.05 -2.25 0.93
N VAL A 144 -3.92 -2.94 -0.21
CA VAL A 144 -2.72 -2.82 -1.07
C VAL A 144 -2.49 -1.38 -1.53
N LEU A 145 -3.57 -0.63 -1.78
CA LEU A 145 -3.49 0.78 -2.16
C LEU A 145 -2.98 1.68 -1.03
N LEU A 146 -3.20 1.30 0.24
CA LEU A 146 -2.73 2.03 1.43
C LEU A 146 -1.29 1.72 1.78
N VAL A 147 -0.76 0.57 1.36
CA VAL A 147 0.59 0.14 1.74
C VAL A 147 1.62 1.14 1.21
N PRO A 148 2.54 1.66 2.05
CA PRO A 148 3.55 2.63 1.65
C PRO A 148 4.69 1.98 0.85
N GLY A 149 4.38 1.15 -0.16
CA GLY A 149 5.33 0.33 -0.91
C GLY A 149 6.43 1.15 -1.59
N SER A 150 6.03 2.18 -2.32
CA SER A 150 6.97 3.09 -3.00
C SER A 150 7.80 3.91 -2.02
N LYS A 151 7.20 4.37 -0.90
CA LYS A 151 7.91 5.14 0.13
C LYS A 151 9.04 4.34 0.80
N ILE A 152 8.86 3.03 0.98
CA ILE A 152 9.94 2.13 1.49
C ILE A 152 11.12 2.13 0.52
N PHE A 153 10.86 1.99 -0.77
CA PHE A 153 11.90 1.95 -1.78
C PHE A 153 12.68 3.28 -1.85
N ILE A 154 11.96 4.40 -1.89
CA ILE A 154 12.56 5.75 -1.88
C ILE A 154 13.38 5.96 -0.60
N GLY A 155 12.86 5.56 0.56
CA GLY A 155 13.59 5.66 1.82
C GLY A 155 14.84 4.79 1.86
N MET A 156 14.81 3.59 1.30
CA MET A 156 15.99 2.72 1.18
C MET A 156 17.04 3.29 0.23
N GLU A 157 16.60 3.86 -0.89
CA GLU A 157 17.48 4.53 -1.84
C GLU A 157 18.23 5.68 -1.16
N GLY A 158 17.53 6.60 -0.49
CA GLY A 158 18.16 7.71 0.23
C GLY A 158 19.13 7.29 1.33
N VAL A 159 18.90 6.14 2.00
CA VAL A 159 19.84 5.58 2.99
C VAL A 159 21.13 5.07 2.33
N ILE A 160 21.04 4.47 1.14
CA ILE A 160 22.19 3.82 0.48
C ILE A 160 22.99 4.81 -0.38
N SER A 161 22.32 5.68 -1.15
CA SER A 161 22.96 6.63 -2.08
C SER A 161 23.43 7.92 -1.40
N GLY A 162 22.88 8.23 -0.21
CA GLY A 162 23.12 9.49 0.49
C GLY A 162 22.57 10.73 -0.22
N HIS A 163 21.89 10.56 -1.35
CA HIS A 163 21.26 11.63 -2.15
C HIS A 163 19.82 11.23 -2.45
N GLU A 164 18.85 12.08 -2.16
CA GLU A 164 17.46 11.78 -2.49
C GLU A 164 17.23 11.96 -4.00
N ILE A 165 16.93 10.88 -4.74
CA ILE A 165 16.53 11.00 -6.17
C ILE A 165 15.22 11.81 -6.32
N LEU A 166 14.37 11.79 -5.29
CA LEU A 166 13.18 12.63 -5.16
C LEU A 166 13.30 13.52 -3.92
N THR A 167 13.20 14.84 -4.08
CA THR A 167 13.05 15.78 -2.96
C THR A 167 11.84 15.37 -2.11
N ASN A 168 12.06 14.96 -0.85
CA ASN A 168 11.12 14.38 0.13
C ASN A 168 11.22 12.85 0.29
N ALA A 169 12.42 12.30 0.52
CA ALA A 169 12.53 10.90 0.91
C ALA A 169 11.81 10.67 2.26
N ALA A 170 10.87 9.72 2.26
CA ALA A 170 10.21 9.30 3.49
C ALA A 170 11.24 8.64 4.41
N THR A 171 11.39 9.15 5.64
CA THR A 171 12.30 8.55 6.62
C THR A 171 11.81 7.13 6.97
N GLY A 172 12.73 6.19 7.25
CA GLY A 172 12.36 4.83 7.66
C GLY A 172 11.38 4.78 8.83
N SER A 173 11.42 5.76 9.72
CA SER A 173 10.45 5.94 10.82
C SER A 173 9.03 6.24 10.33
N GLN A 174 8.83 7.14 9.35
CA GLN A 174 7.51 7.46 8.78
C GLN A 174 6.90 6.25 8.09
N VAL A 175 7.72 5.50 7.37
CA VAL A 175 7.31 4.26 6.70
C VAL A 175 6.86 3.22 7.73
N PHE A 176 7.62 3.05 8.82
CA PHE A 176 7.25 2.15 9.91
C PHE A 176 5.94 2.57 10.58
N LEU A 177 5.79 3.86 10.91
CA LEU A 177 4.56 4.42 11.47
C LEU A 177 3.35 4.21 10.56
N SER A 178 3.52 4.37 9.25
CA SER A 178 2.46 4.13 8.27
C SER A 178 1.97 2.67 8.30
N PHE A 179 2.89 1.69 8.43
CA PHE A 179 2.50 0.29 8.60
C PHE A 179 1.74 0.03 9.89
N MET A 180 2.22 0.58 11.01
CA MET A 180 1.57 0.41 12.32
C MET A 180 0.19 1.05 12.33
N ALA A 181 0.03 2.22 11.70
CA ALA A 181 -1.24 2.89 11.51
C ALA A 181 -2.24 2.00 10.74
N ILE A 182 -1.82 1.42 9.62
CA ILE A 182 -2.64 0.50 8.82
C ILE A 182 -3.04 -0.74 9.63
N ILE A 183 -2.09 -1.35 10.35
CA ILE A 183 -2.36 -2.53 11.18
C ILE A 183 -3.38 -2.18 12.28
N ALA A 184 -3.19 -1.05 12.98
CA ALA A 184 -4.12 -0.59 14.00
C ALA A 184 -5.53 -0.35 13.44
N GLY A 185 -5.64 0.34 12.29
CA GLY A 185 -6.92 0.57 11.63
C GLY A 185 -7.66 -0.73 11.26
N LEU A 186 -6.93 -1.73 10.73
CA LEU A 186 -7.49 -3.05 10.44
C LEU A 186 -7.94 -3.81 11.69
N ILE A 187 -7.20 -3.71 12.80
CA ILE A 187 -7.58 -4.32 14.07
C ILE A 187 -8.90 -3.69 14.56
N PHE A 188 -8.98 -2.36 14.60
CA PHE A 188 -10.20 -1.65 15.01
C PHE A 188 -11.41 -2.00 14.13
N ALA A 189 -11.23 -2.08 12.81
CA ALA A 189 -12.29 -2.47 11.89
C ALA A 189 -12.84 -3.87 12.18
N ASN A 190 -11.96 -4.83 12.48
CA ASN A 190 -12.35 -6.21 12.80
C ASN A 190 -13.02 -6.33 14.18
N VAL A 191 -12.71 -5.46 15.13
CA VAL A 191 -13.40 -5.38 16.41
C VAL A 191 -14.82 -4.83 16.23
N LEU A 192 -14.98 -3.77 15.44
CA LEU A 192 -16.28 -3.14 15.18
C LEU A 192 -17.20 -4.02 14.33
N ILE A 193 -16.68 -4.61 13.26
CA ILE A 193 -17.41 -5.53 12.39
C ILE A 193 -16.55 -6.78 12.20
N PRO A 194 -16.79 -7.86 12.95
CA PRO A 194 -16.06 -9.11 12.81
C PRO A 194 -16.05 -9.63 11.36
N PRO A 195 -14.87 -10.00 10.82
CA PRO A 195 -14.73 -10.52 9.48
C PRO A 195 -15.41 -11.89 9.37
N LYS A 196 -16.15 -12.09 8.28
CA LYS A 196 -16.74 -13.40 7.96
C LYS A 196 -15.66 -14.24 7.28
N HIS A 197 -15.10 -15.20 8.01
CA HIS A 197 -14.25 -16.24 7.43
C HIS A 197 -15.18 -17.15 6.61
N GLY A 198 -14.88 -17.31 5.31
CA GLY A 198 -15.63 -18.25 4.48
C GLY A 198 -15.55 -19.64 5.11
N ALA A 199 -16.71 -20.29 5.24
CA ALA A 199 -16.78 -21.72 5.51
C ALA A 199 -16.30 -22.52 4.29
#